data_AF-A0A1V5MX84-F1
#
_entry.id   AF-A0A1V5MX84-F1
#
_cell.length_a   1.000
_cell.length_b   1.000
_cell.length_c   1.000
_cell.angle_alpha   90.00
_cell.angle_beta   90.00
_cell.angle_gamma   90.00
#
_symmetry.space_group_name_H-M   'P 1'
#
loop_
_entity.id
_entity.type
_entity.pdbx_description
1 polymer ?
#
loop_
_entity_poly.entity_id
_entity_poly.type
_entity_poly.pdbx_seq_one_letter_code
_entity_poly.pdbx_strand_id
1 'polypeptide(L)'
;MQQILDELNKLIAPTDIVVTDVGQHQMWAAQFIKSIEPDTWISSGGAGTMGYGFPAAMGAQFGKPGSQVWAVVGDGGFQMTLAELSTACVHKLPVKILALGVILAGFVLGSYALIENRFFSGMVRMQLDRGQHVVSSGPYRWVRHPGYAGALWFYLATPLFLDSAWAFVPAIVLIIVLIVRTGLEDRALQDELAGYREYAGRVRYRLFPGVW
;
A
#
# COMPACT_ATOMS: atom_id res chain seq x y z
N MET A 1 -11.36 -10.64 9.84
CA MET A 1 -10.44 -10.09 10.85
C MET A 1 -10.16 -11.10 11.95
N GLN A 2 -11.17 -11.61 12.66
CA GLN A 2 -11.01 -12.59 13.75
C GLN A 2 -10.08 -13.76 13.41
N GLN A 3 -10.36 -14.52 12.35
CA GLN A 3 -9.51 -15.66 11.93
C GLN A 3 -8.04 -15.28 11.68
N ILE A 4 -7.80 -14.09 11.11
CA ILE A 4 -6.43 -13.60 10.83
C ILE A 4 -5.71 -13.31 12.16
N LEU A 5 -6.40 -12.71 13.12
CA LEU A 5 -5.84 -12.40 14.43
C LEU A 5 -5.65 -13.65 15.29
N ASP A 6 -6.52 -14.65 15.18
CA ASP A 6 -6.36 -15.93 15.86
C ASP A 6 -5.13 -16.70 15.33
N GLU A 7 -4.92 -16.73 14.01
CA GLU A 7 -3.70 -17.31 13.44
C GLU A 7 -2.46 -16.50 13.81
N LEU A 8 -2.53 -15.17 13.78
CA LEU A 8 -1.43 -14.31 14.23
C LEU A 8 -1.08 -14.59 15.70
N ASN A 9 -2.07 -14.72 16.58
CA ASN A 9 -1.87 -14.99 17.99
C ASN A 9 -1.18 -16.35 18.25
N LYS A 10 -1.28 -17.31 17.33
CA LYS A 10 -0.51 -18.57 17.40
C LYS A 10 0.95 -18.41 17.00
N LEU A 11 1.27 -17.40 16.19
CA LEU A 11 2.61 -17.12 15.69
C LEU A 11 3.40 -16.17 16.60
N ILE A 12 2.70 -15.36 17.39
CA ILE A 12 3.29 -14.41 18.35
C ILE A 12 3.83 -15.20 19.55
N ALA A 13 5.13 -15.08 19.80
CA ALA A 13 5.73 -15.60 21.03
C ALA A 13 5.38 -14.69 22.22
N PRO A 14 5.39 -15.19 23.47
CA PRO A 14 5.09 -14.36 24.66
C PRO A 14 5.99 -13.14 24.84
N THR A 15 7.21 -13.18 24.29
CA THR A 15 8.24 -12.13 24.36
C THR A 15 8.24 -11.17 23.17
N ASP A 16 7.39 -11.43 22.17
CA ASP A 16 7.23 -10.59 20.99
C ASP A 16 6.49 -9.31 21.37
N ILE A 17 6.82 -8.21 20.68
CA ILE A 17 6.17 -6.92 20.89
C ILE A 17 5.10 -6.73 19.83
N VAL A 18 3.87 -6.43 20.26
CA VAL A 18 2.76 -6.10 19.39
C VAL A 18 2.48 -4.60 19.51
N VAL A 19 2.59 -3.92 18.38
CA VAL A 19 2.30 -2.49 18.27
C VAL A 19 1.08 -2.31 17.39
N THR A 20 0.08 -1.58 17.87
CA THR A 20 -1.13 -1.31 17.10
C THR A 20 -1.19 0.14 16.66
N ASP A 21 -1.70 0.39 15.46
CA ASP A 21 -2.21 1.72 15.12
C ASP A 21 -3.59 1.95 15.77
N VAL A 22 -4.25 3.06 15.45
CA VAL A 22 -5.56 3.42 16.00
C VAL A 22 -6.67 3.18 14.97
N GLY A 23 -7.71 2.47 15.39
CA GLY A 23 -8.91 2.19 14.57
C GLY A 23 -9.59 0.88 14.97
N GLN A 24 -10.53 0.39 14.15
CA GLN A 24 -11.21 -0.87 14.48
C GLN A 24 -10.23 -2.05 14.62
N HIS A 25 -9.23 -2.13 13.74
CA HIS A 25 -8.18 -3.16 13.80
C HIS A 25 -7.48 -3.22 15.17
N GLN A 26 -7.33 -2.09 15.87
CA GLN A 26 -6.82 -2.02 17.25
C GLN A 26 -7.75 -2.73 18.24
N MET A 27 -9.06 -2.44 18.17
CA MET A 27 -10.05 -3.04 19.07
C MET A 27 -10.10 -4.56 18.89
N TRP A 28 -10.09 -5.01 17.63
CA TRP A 28 -10.00 -6.43 17.31
C TRP A 28 -8.67 -7.02 17.82
N ALA A 29 -7.53 -6.39 17.55
CA ALA A 29 -6.23 -6.85 18.02
C ALA A 29 -6.21 -7.00 19.56
N ALA A 30 -6.74 -6.04 20.30
CA ALA A 30 -6.78 -6.07 21.76
C ALA A 30 -7.67 -7.19 22.33
N GLN A 31 -8.68 -7.63 21.59
CA GLN A 31 -9.58 -8.71 22.01
C GLN A 31 -9.00 -10.10 21.74
N PHE A 32 -8.22 -10.26 20.67
CA PHE A 32 -7.80 -11.57 20.16
C PHE A 32 -6.30 -11.87 20.38
N ILE A 33 -5.45 -10.84 20.48
CA ILE A 33 -4.02 -11.01 20.76
C ILE A 33 -3.80 -11.01 22.26
N LYS A 34 -3.32 -12.13 22.79
CA LYS A 34 -3.01 -12.30 24.21
C LYS A 34 -1.53 -12.00 24.45
N SER A 35 -1.15 -10.72 24.44
CA SER A 35 0.17 -10.31 24.93
C SER A 35 0.23 -10.55 26.43
N ILE A 36 1.16 -11.38 26.89
CA ILE A 36 1.15 -11.90 28.28
C ILE A 36 2.19 -11.19 29.15
N GLU A 37 3.32 -10.77 28.56
CA GLU A 37 4.40 -10.12 29.31
C GLU A 37 4.20 -8.60 29.42
N PRO A 38 4.62 -7.97 30.52
CA PRO A 38 4.68 -6.52 30.62
C PRO A 38 5.46 -5.88 29.46
N ASP A 39 5.06 -4.68 29.06
CA ASP A 39 5.73 -3.88 28.02
C ASP A 39 5.83 -4.52 26.63
N THR A 40 5.01 -5.54 26.34
CA THR A 40 4.91 -6.17 25.02
C THR A 40 3.75 -5.66 24.17
N TRP A 41 2.86 -4.82 24.73
CA TRP A 41 1.73 -4.22 24.02
C TRP A 41 1.86 -2.71 23.96
N ILE A 42 2.03 -2.16 22.75
CA ILE A 42 2.24 -0.73 22.52
C ILE A 42 1.11 -0.19 21.64
N SER A 43 0.45 0.88 22.10
CA SER A 43 -0.69 1.48 21.39
C SER A 43 -0.84 2.95 21.77
N SER A 44 -1.33 3.78 20.85
CA SER A 44 -1.74 5.17 21.16
C SER A 44 -3.13 5.20 21.81
N GLY A 45 -3.33 4.41 22.87
CA GLY A 45 -4.64 4.24 23.50
C GLY A 45 -5.15 5.49 24.22
N GLY A 46 -4.24 6.33 24.72
CA GLY A 46 -4.60 7.56 25.44
C GLY A 46 -4.99 8.72 24.51
N ALA A 47 -4.21 8.96 23.46
CA ALA A 47 -4.43 10.08 22.53
C ALA A 47 -5.23 9.69 21.28
N GLY A 48 -5.31 8.40 20.94
CA GLY A 48 -6.04 7.93 19.76
C GLY A 48 -5.44 8.40 18.43
N THR A 49 -4.12 8.63 18.37
CA THR A 49 -3.47 9.19 17.19
C THR A 49 -3.27 8.14 16.09
N MET A 50 -3.95 8.30 14.96
CA MET A 50 -3.73 7.49 13.75
C MET A 50 -2.33 7.74 13.16
N GLY A 51 -1.73 6.69 12.59
CA GLY A 51 -0.39 6.71 12.01
C GLY A 51 0.73 6.44 13.01
N TYR A 52 0.38 6.28 14.29
CA TYR A 52 1.33 5.97 15.35
C TYR A 52 1.97 4.58 15.20
N GLY A 53 1.19 3.59 14.74
CA GLY A 53 1.55 2.17 14.88
C GLY A 53 2.88 1.79 14.22
N PHE A 54 3.14 2.25 13.00
CA PHE A 54 4.36 1.85 12.28
C PHE A 54 5.64 2.53 12.81
N PRO A 55 5.70 3.86 13.01
CA PRO A 55 6.85 4.50 13.64
C PRO A 55 7.11 3.99 15.06
N ALA A 56 6.06 3.73 15.84
CA ALA A 56 6.21 3.16 17.18
C ALA A 56 6.80 1.74 17.13
N ALA A 57 6.42 0.92 16.14
CA ALA A 57 7.02 -0.39 15.93
C ALA A 57 8.51 -0.31 15.58
N MET A 58 8.91 0.65 14.74
CA MET A 58 10.33 0.90 14.48
C MET A 58 11.06 1.31 15.76
N GLY A 59 10.50 2.21 16.55
CA GLY A 59 11.06 2.64 17.83
C GLY A 59 11.23 1.48 18.81
N ALA A 60 10.22 0.60 18.92
CA ALA A 60 10.28 -0.60 19.73
C ALA A 60 11.39 -1.56 19.24
N GLN A 61 11.55 -1.72 17.92
CA GLN A 61 12.58 -2.57 17.34
C GLN A 61 13.99 -2.02 17.60
N PHE A 62 14.18 -0.70 17.54
CA PHE A 62 15.43 -0.06 17.95
C PHE A 62 15.71 -0.22 19.45
N GLY A 63 14.68 -0.08 20.29
CA GLY A 63 14.79 -0.19 21.74
C GLY A 63 15.03 -1.63 22.24
N LYS A 64 14.53 -2.64 21.51
CA LYS A 64 14.69 -4.06 21.85
C LYS A 64 15.06 -4.88 20.60
N PRO A 65 16.29 -4.77 20.08
CA PRO A 65 16.69 -5.41 18.81
C PRO A 65 16.58 -6.94 18.77
N GLY A 66 16.63 -7.60 19.93
CA GLY A 66 16.52 -9.06 20.05
C GLY A 66 15.09 -9.61 20.07
N SER A 67 14.07 -8.74 20.16
CA SER A 67 12.66 -9.14 20.12
C SER A 67 12.11 -8.99 18.70
N GLN A 68 11.19 -9.89 18.33
CA GLN A 68 10.38 -9.71 17.14
C GLN A 68 9.29 -8.67 17.43
N VAL A 69 9.18 -7.68 16.54
CA VAL A 69 8.12 -6.67 16.61
C VAL A 69 7.08 -6.90 15.50
N TRP A 70 5.81 -6.86 15.88
CA TRP A 70 4.65 -6.96 14.99
C TRP A 70 3.88 -5.65 15.00
N ALA A 71 3.73 -5.02 13.84
CA ALA A 71 2.94 -3.81 13.66
C ALA A 71 1.57 -4.18 13.08
N VAL A 72 0.51 -4.13 13.90
CA VAL A 72 -0.89 -4.31 13.47
C VAL A 72 -1.45 -2.94 13.11
N VAL A 73 -1.38 -2.60 11.84
CA VAL A 73 -1.67 -1.24 11.35
C VAL A 73 -2.88 -1.23 10.44
N GLY A 74 -3.73 -0.22 10.61
CA GLY A 74 -4.73 0.14 9.62
C GLY A 74 -4.06 0.73 8.39
N ASP A 75 -4.69 0.57 7.24
CA ASP A 75 -4.29 1.14 5.96
C ASP A 75 -4.19 2.68 5.99
N GLY A 76 -5.18 3.37 6.56
CA GLY A 76 -5.17 4.84 6.64
C GLY A 76 -4.10 5.38 7.59
N GLY A 77 -3.89 4.73 8.74
CA GLY A 77 -2.82 5.10 9.67
C GLY A 77 -1.44 4.83 9.07
N PHE A 78 -1.25 3.65 8.49
CA PHE A 78 -0.01 3.31 7.79
C PHE A 78 0.29 4.27 6.64
N GLN A 79 -0.72 4.75 5.91
CA GLN A 79 -0.54 5.74 4.85
C GLN A 79 0.05 7.06 5.37
N MET A 80 -0.38 7.53 6.55
CA MET A 80 0.11 8.78 7.14
C MET A 80 1.62 8.74 7.41
N THR A 81 2.16 7.55 7.70
CA THR A 81 3.56 7.36 8.09
C THR A 81 4.34 6.43 7.17
N LEU A 82 3.81 6.18 5.96
CA LEU A 82 4.41 5.29 4.97
C LEU A 82 5.83 5.69 4.56
N ALA A 83 6.14 6.99 4.58
CA ALA A 83 7.47 7.50 4.25
C ALA A 83 8.57 6.87 5.12
N GLU A 84 8.24 6.47 6.35
CA GLU A 84 9.16 5.80 7.29
C GLU A 84 9.58 4.40 6.83
N LEU A 85 8.90 3.82 5.83
CA LEU A 85 9.33 2.54 5.25
C LEU A 85 10.73 2.67 4.66
N SER A 86 11.07 3.85 4.13
CA SER A 86 12.43 4.15 3.66
C SER A 86 13.46 4.03 4.80
N THR A 87 13.15 4.60 5.98
CA THR A 87 13.94 4.48 7.21
C THR A 87 14.09 3.03 7.64
N ALA A 88 12.99 2.28 7.70
CA ALA A 88 13.01 0.85 8.08
C ALA A 88 13.92 0.01 7.16
N CYS A 89 13.87 0.26 5.84
CA CYS A 89 14.71 -0.41 4.85
C CYS A 89 16.19 -0.03 5.01
N VAL A 90 16.51 1.26 5.17
CA VAL A 90 17.88 1.74 5.35
C VAL A 90 18.53 1.11 6.60
N HIS A 91 17.77 1.03 7.69
CA HIS A 91 18.23 0.46 8.96
C HIS A 91 18.03 -1.06 9.08
N LYS A 92 17.47 -1.71 8.04
CA LYS A 92 17.20 -3.16 7.98
C LYS A 92 16.42 -3.69 9.20
N LEU A 93 15.41 -2.94 9.64
CA LEU A 93 14.62 -3.30 10.81
C LEU A 93 13.70 -4.49 10.49
N PRO A 94 13.74 -5.59 11.25
CA PRO A 94 12.94 -6.79 10.98
C PRO A 94 11.49 -6.68 11.52
N VAL A 95 10.85 -5.53 11.36
CA VAL A 95 9.47 -5.30 11.79
C VAL A 95 8.50 -6.05 10.87
N LYS A 96 7.64 -6.90 11.43
CA LYS A 96 6.59 -7.59 10.68
C LYS A 96 5.32 -6.76 10.66
N ILE A 97 4.89 -6.33 9.48
CA ILE A 97 3.71 -5.47 9.33
C ILE A 97 2.50 -6.32 8.96
N LEU A 98 1.50 -6.36 9.84
CA LEU A 98 0.17 -6.85 9.54
C LEU A 98 -0.72 -5.65 9.19
N ALA A 99 -0.75 -5.32 7.91
CA ALA A 99 -1.75 -4.41 7.35
C ALA A 99 -2.91 -5.22 6.76
N LEU A 100 -4.11 -4.65 6.71
CA LEU A 100 -5.22 -5.22 5.95
C LEU A 100 -4.80 -5.35 4.47
N GLY A 101 -4.45 -6.58 4.06
CA GLY A 101 -3.60 -6.88 2.89
C GLY A 101 -4.11 -6.39 1.53
N VAL A 102 -5.35 -5.91 1.44
CA VAL A 102 -5.92 -5.38 0.19
C VAL A 102 -5.22 -4.08 -0.22
N ILE A 103 -5.00 -3.15 0.71
CA ILE A 103 -4.35 -1.88 0.38
C ILE A 103 -2.83 -2.02 0.25
N LEU A 104 -2.22 -2.88 1.06
CA LEU A 104 -0.79 -3.18 0.96
C LEU A 104 -0.41 -3.70 -0.44
N ALA A 105 -1.23 -4.58 -1.04
CA ALA A 105 -0.99 -5.06 -2.40
C ALA A 105 -1.08 -3.95 -3.45
N GLY A 106 -2.08 -3.06 -3.34
CA GLY A 106 -2.22 -1.89 -4.22
C GLY A 106 -1.03 -0.93 -4.12
N PHE A 107 -0.55 -0.68 -2.90
CA PHE A 107 0.63 0.16 -2.67
C PHE A 107 1.93 -0.49 -3.12
N VAL A 108 2.14 -1.78 -2.87
CA VAL A 108 3.33 -2.49 -3.36
C VAL A 108 3.40 -2.42 -4.89
N LEU A 109 2.27 -2.63 -5.57
CA LEU A 109 2.21 -2.51 -7.03
C LEU A 109 2.47 -1.07 -7.51
N GLY A 110 1.88 -0.07 -6.85
CA GLY A 110 2.09 1.35 -7.18
C GLY A 110 3.52 1.83 -6.95
N SER A 111 4.10 1.49 -5.80
CA SER A 111 5.48 1.81 -5.46
C SER A 111 6.48 1.09 -6.37
N TYR A 112 6.21 -0.17 -6.71
CA TYR A 112 7.04 -0.90 -7.68
C TYR A 112 7.00 -0.24 -9.06
N ALA A 113 5.84 0.23 -9.51
CA ALA A 113 5.71 0.97 -10.76
C ALA A 113 6.49 2.29 -10.74
N LEU A 114 6.43 3.03 -9.63
CA LEU A 114 7.16 4.29 -9.44
C LEU A 114 8.69 4.10 -9.44
N ILE A 115 9.18 3.06 -8.78
CA ILE A 115 10.61 2.73 -8.74
C ILE A 115 11.12 2.36 -10.14
N GLU A 116 10.33 1.62 -10.90
CA GLU A 116 10.72 1.15 -12.24
C GLU A 116 10.62 2.28 -13.29
N ASN A 117 9.62 3.15 -13.18
CA ASN A 117 9.37 4.21 -14.15
C ASN A 117 9.83 5.58 -13.64
N ARG A 118 11.07 5.93 -14.00
CA ARG A 118 11.65 7.25 -13.74
C ARG A 118 10.92 8.44 -14.39
N PHE A 119 10.03 8.19 -15.36
CA PHE A 119 9.26 9.21 -16.08
C PHE A 119 7.84 9.37 -15.54
N PHE A 120 7.49 8.65 -14.47
CA PHE A 120 6.15 8.73 -13.87
C PHE A 120 5.79 10.18 -13.54
N SER A 121 4.64 10.64 -14.01
CA SER A 121 4.18 12.01 -13.79
C SER A 121 2.71 12.05 -13.41
N GLY A 122 2.39 12.89 -12.43
CA GLY A 122 1.01 13.18 -12.04
C GLY A 122 0.23 14.01 -13.06
N MET A 123 0.85 14.44 -14.15
CA MET A 123 0.19 15.12 -15.27
C MET A 123 0.51 14.37 -16.57
N VAL A 124 -0.46 14.31 -17.49
CA VAL A 124 -0.23 13.80 -18.85
C VAL A 124 0.65 14.83 -19.57
N ARG A 125 1.97 14.67 -19.45
CA ARG A 125 2.98 15.55 -20.04
C ARG A 125 4.08 14.70 -20.66
N MET A 126 4.43 15.04 -21.90
CA MET A 126 5.60 14.48 -22.56
C MET A 126 6.87 15.12 -21.99
N GLN A 127 7.81 14.27 -21.59
CA GLN A 127 9.12 14.66 -21.06
C GLN A 127 10.19 14.40 -22.12
N LEU A 128 9.99 14.94 -23.33
CA LEU A 128 10.96 14.84 -24.44
C LEU A 128 12.32 15.40 -24.02
N ASP A 129 12.32 16.47 -23.21
CA ASP A 129 13.51 17.10 -22.61
C ASP A 129 14.34 16.14 -21.75
N ARG A 130 13.75 15.03 -21.28
CA ARG A 130 14.40 14.01 -20.44
C ARG A 130 14.72 12.71 -21.20
N GLY A 131 14.53 12.69 -22.52
CA GLY A 131 14.73 11.47 -23.32
C GLY A 131 13.77 10.35 -22.92
N GLN A 132 12.49 10.68 -22.77
CA GLN A 132 11.44 9.73 -22.44
C GLN A 132 11.40 8.59 -23.45
N HIS A 133 11.44 7.36 -22.94
CA HIS A 133 11.33 6.12 -23.71
C HIS A 133 10.38 5.16 -23.01
N VAL A 134 9.94 4.14 -23.75
CA VAL A 134 9.02 3.13 -23.22
C VAL A 134 9.72 2.28 -22.16
N VAL A 135 9.15 2.26 -20.96
CA VAL A 135 9.56 1.36 -19.88
C VAL A 135 8.72 0.09 -19.98
N SER A 136 9.37 -1.05 -20.25
CA SER A 136 8.70 -2.36 -20.38
C SER A 136 9.18 -3.38 -19.34
N SER A 137 9.94 -2.96 -18.34
CA SER A 137 10.49 -3.80 -17.28
C SER A 137 9.62 -3.76 -16.02
N GLY A 138 9.90 -4.63 -15.05
CA GLY A 138 9.14 -4.74 -13.82
C GLY A 138 7.63 -4.98 -14.03
N PRO A 139 6.74 -4.23 -13.35
CA PRO A 139 5.30 -4.44 -13.42
C PRO A 139 4.69 -4.06 -14.78
N TYR A 140 5.42 -3.26 -15.58
CA TYR A 140 5.04 -2.87 -16.94
C TYR A 140 5.05 -4.04 -17.93
N ARG A 141 5.60 -5.20 -17.54
CA ARG A 141 5.54 -6.44 -18.36
C ARG A 141 4.15 -7.06 -18.41
N TRP A 142 3.34 -6.82 -17.37
CA TRP A 142 2.03 -7.45 -17.22
C TRP A 142 0.88 -6.49 -17.53
N VAL A 143 1.07 -5.20 -17.22
CA VAL A 143 0.04 -4.17 -17.36
C VAL A 143 0.67 -2.87 -17.83
N ARG A 144 -0.03 -2.11 -18.68
CA ARG A 144 0.49 -0.84 -19.21
C ARG A 144 0.53 0.27 -18.17
N HIS A 145 -0.43 0.26 -17.23
CA HIS A 145 -0.56 1.30 -16.21
C HIS A 145 -0.58 0.72 -14.79
N PRO A 146 0.51 0.08 -14.32
CA PRO A 146 0.55 -0.57 -13.02
C PRO A 146 0.40 0.41 -11.84
N GLY A 147 0.83 1.66 -11.99
CA GLY A 147 0.59 2.71 -10.98
C GLY A 147 -0.91 3.04 -10.82
N TYR A 148 -1.63 3.18 -11.93
CA TYR A 148 -3.09 3.37 -11.90
C TYR A 148 -3.83 2.10 -11.46
N ALA A 149 -3.31 0.90 -11.78
CA ALA A 149 -3.84 -0.35 -11.26
C ALA A 149 -3.77 -0.42 -9.72
N GLY A 150 -2.63 -0.03 -9.14
CA GLY A 150 -2.46 0.08 -7.69
C GLY A 150 -3.44 1.09 -7.06
N ALA A 151 -3.60 2.27 -7.68
CA ALA A 151 -4.56 3.28 -7.23
C ALA A 151 -6.03 2.83 -7.35
N LEU A 152 -6.38 2.11 -8.41
CA LEU A 152 -7.71 1.54 -8.61
C LEU A 152 -8.04 0.50 -7.52
N TRP A 153 -7.07 -0.37 -7.22
CA TRP A 153 -7.19 -1.35 -6.14
C TRP A 153 -7.38 -0.68 -4.78
N PHE A 154 -6.66 0.43 -4.55
CA PHE A 154 -6.83 1.26 -3.35
C PHE A 154 -8.24 1.84 -3.26
N TYR A 155 -8.74 2.52 -4.29
CA TYR A 155 -10.06 3.16 -4.27
C TYR A 155 -11.22 2.17 -4.14
N LEU A 156 -11.08 0.95 -4.65
CA LEU A 156 -12.07 -0.11 -4.45
C LEU A 156 -12.12 -0.58 -2.98
N ALA A 157 -10.99 -0.54 -2.29
CA ALA A 157 -10.88 -1.02 -0.94
C ALA A 157 -11.29 0.04 0.10
N THR A 158 -11.08 1.34 -0.18
CA THR A 158 -11.36 2.44 0.77
C THR A 158 -12.79 2.44 1.35
N PRO A 159 -13.88 2.26 0.57
CA PRO A 159 -15.24 2.28 1.10
C PRO A 159 -15.56 1.12 2.04
N LEU A 160 -14.94 -0.05 1.79
CA LEU A 160 -15.08 -1.23 2.64
C LEU A 160 -14.39 -1.04 3.99
N PHE A 161 -13.35 -0.20 4.06
CA PHE A 161 -12.64 0.10 5.30
C PHE A 161 -13.28 1.20 6.14
N LEU A 162 -13.92 2.18 5.49
CA LEU A 162 -14.63 3.25 6.18
C LEU A 162 -15.97 2.80 6.78
N ASP A 163 -16.39 1.55 6.53
CA ASP A 163 -17.69 0.97 6.92
C ASP A 163 -18.87 1.92 6.64
N SER A 164 -18.75 2.65 5.53
CA SER A 164 -19.63 3.77 5.20
C SER A 164 -20.13 3.61 3.78
N ALA A 165 -21.43 3.35 3.65
CA ALA A 165 -22.10 3.32 2.35
C ALA A 165 -21.91 4.64 1.57
N TRP A 166 -21.76 5.76 2.27
CA TRP A 166 -21.50 7.07 1.67
C TRP A 166 -20.10 7.18 1.04
N ALA A 167 -19.11 6.42 1.52
CA ALA A 167 -17.76 6.42 0.96
C ALA A 167 -17.69 5.77 -0.44
N PHE A 168 -18.69 4.96 -0.82
CA PHE A 168 -18.76 4.38 -2.16
C PHE A 168 -19.00 5.43 -3.24
N VAL A 169 -19.76 6.49 -2.94
CA VAL A 169 -20.08 7.55 -3.91
C VAL A 169 -18.83 8.28 -4.41
N PRO A 170 -17.98 8.87 -3.55
CA PRO A 170 -16.74 9.51 -4.01
C PRO A 170 -15.75 8.49 -4.59
N ALA A 171 -15.70 7.25 -4.07
CA ALA A 171 -14.81 6.22 -4.62
C ALA A 171 -15.18 5.83 -6.05
N ILE A 172 -16.47 5.64 -6.36
CA ILE A 172 -16.95 5.34 -7.71
C ILE A 172 -16.60 6.49 -8.66
N VAL A 173 -16.81 7.75 -8.24
CA VAL A 173 -16.44 8.92 -9.05
C VAL A 173 -14.94 8.94 -9.34
N LEU A 174 -14.10 8.73 -8.32
CA LEU A 174 -12.64 8.68 -8.49
C LEU A 174 -12.20 7.53 -9.40
N ILE A 175 -12.82 6.37 -9.30
CA ILE A 175 -12.56 5.21 -10.16
C ILE A 175 -12.89 5.54 -11.62
N ILE A 176 -14.05 6.16 -11.88
CA ILE A 176 -14.45 6.55 -13.24
C ILE A 176 -13.44 7.56 -13.81
N VAL A 177 -13.08 8.59 -13.04
CA VAL A 177 -12.08 9.59 -13.44
C VAL A 177 -10.74 8.92 -13.74
N LEU A 178 -10.30 7.98 -12.91
CA LEU A 178 -9.04 7.26 -13.09
C LEU A 178 -9.04 6.40 -14.37
N ILE A 179 -10.14 5.71 -14.66
CA ILE A 179 -10.31 4.90 -15.88
C ILE A 179 -10.27 5.79 -17.12
N VAL A 180 -11.04 6.89 -17.13
CA VAL A 180 -11.06 7.85 -18.24
C VAL A 180 -9.66 8.42 -18.46
N ARG A 181 -9.01 8.87 -17.39
CA ARG A 181 -7.65 9.41 -17.42
C ARG A 181 -6.65 8.40 -17.98
N THR A 182 -6.70 7.15 -17.53
CA THR A 182 -5.84 6.07 -18.04
C THR A 182 -6.03 5.88 -19.55
N GLY A 183 -7.28 5.95 -20.03
CA GLY A 183 -7.58 5.83 -21.46
C GLY A 183 -7.16 7.05 -22.30
N LEU A 184 -7.08 8.24 -21.72
CA LEU A 184 -6.55 9.44 -22.38
C LEU A 184 -5.03 9.38 -22.47
N GLU A 185 -4.37 9.02 -21.37
CA GLU A 185 -2.92 8.88 -21.32
C GLU A 185 -2.42 7.76 -22.24
N ASP A 186 -3.08 6.60 -22.24
CA ASP A 186 -2.74 5.49 -23.15
C ASP A 186 -2.87 5.89 -24.63
N ARG A 187 -3.84 6.73 -24.99
CA ARG A 187 -4.00 7.25 -26.37
C ARG A 187 -2.90 8.23 -26.72
N ALA A 188 -2.63 9.22 -25.86
CA ALA A 188 -1.53 10.16 -26.04
C ALA A 188 -0.18 9.43 -26.22
N LEU A 189 0.08 8.39 -25.42
CA LEU A 189 1.30 7.58 -25.54
C LEU A 189 1.35 6.79 -26.86
N GLN A 190 0.23 6.28 -27.37
CA GLN A 190 0.19 5.59 -28.67
C GLN A 190 0.43 6.52 -29.86
N ASP A 191 0.03 7.80 -29.75
CA ASP A 191 0.15 8.75 -30.85
C ASP A 191 1.50 9.47 -30.86
N GLU A 192 2.08 9.74 -29.69
CA GLU A 192 3.25 10.61 -29.56
C GLU A 192 4.54 9.90 -29.14
N LEU A 193 4.48 8.74 -28.46
CA LEU A 193 5.67 8.05 -27.96
C LEU A 193 6.13 6.94 -28.93
N ALA A 194 7.31 7.16 -29.53
CA ALA A 194 7.94 6.18 -30.42
C ALA A 194 8.14 4.82 -29.72
N GLY A 195 7.72 3.74 -30.40
CA GLY A 195 7.83 2.36 -29.87
C GLY A 195 6.70 1.94 -28.92
N TYR A 196 5.84 2.86 -28.46
CA TYR A 196 4.77 2.51 -27.52
C TYR A 196 3.66 1.67 -28.16
N ARG A 197 3.34 1.89 -29.45
CA ARG A 197 2.38 1.03 -30.19
C ARG A 197 2.84 -0.43 -30.25
N GLU A 198 4.13 -0.67 -30.42
CA GLU A 198 4.68 -2.02 -30.44
C GLU A 198 4.61 -2.68 -29.05
N TYR A 199 4.94 -1.91 -28.01
CA TYR A 199 4.78 -2.34 -26.62
C TYR A 199 3.32 -2.66 -26.26
N ALA A 200 2.36 -1.82 -26.66
CA ALA A 200 0.93 -2.05 -26.44
C ALA A 200 0.41 -3.29 -27.18
N GLY A 201 1.03 -3.66 -28.30
CA GLY A 201 0.76 -4.93 -28.98
C GLY A 201 1.19 -6.17 -28.17
N ARG A 202 2.25 -6.05 -27.36
CA ARG A 202 2.77 -7.12 -26.49
C ARG A 202 2.04 -7.18 -25.14
N VAL A 203 1.75 -6.02 -24.53
CA VAL A 203 1.08 -5.91 -23.23
C VAL A 203 -0.35 -5.42 -23.41
N ARG A 204 -1.29 -6.38 -23.49
CA ARG A 204 -2.69 -6.07 -23.83
C ARG A 204 -3.47 -5.39 -22.71
N TYR A 205 -3.15 -5.65 -21.45
CA TYR A 205 -3.93 -5.17 -20.31
C TYR A 205 -3.59 -3.73 -19.93
N ARG A 206 -4.61 -2.88 -19.69
CA ARG A 206 -4.42 -1.49 -19.24
C ARG A 206 -4.25 -1.39 -17.73
N LEU A 207 -5.17 -2.00 -16.97
CA LEU A 207 -5.26 -1.87 -15.51
C LEU A 207 -5.24 -3.21 -14.78
N PHE A 208 -5.96 -4.22 -15.24
CA PHE A 208 -5.91 -5.58 -14.68
C PHE A 208 -5.98 -6.64 -15.77
N PRO A 209 -5.44 -7.85 -15.53
CA PRO A 209 -5.69 -8.99 -16.40
C PRO A 209 -7.21 -9.21 -16.58
N GLY A 210 -7.70 -9.10 -17.81
CA GLY A 210 -9.13 -9.26 -18.13
C GLY A 210 -9.96 -7.97 -18.18
N VAL A 211 -9.39 -6.81 -17.82
CA VAL A 211 -10.01 -5.49 -18.02
C VAL A 211 -9.26 -4.79 -19.16
N TRP A 212 -9.94 -4.67 -20.30
CA TRP A 212 -9.41 -4.17 -21.58
C TRP A 212 -9.05 -2.68 -21.58
#